data_AF-A0A9Q1BNQ7-F1
#
_entry.id   AF-A0A9Q1BNQ7-F1
#
_cell.length_a   1.000
_cell.length_b   1.000
_cell.length_c   1.000
_cell.angle_alpha   90.00
_cell.angle_beta   90.00
_cell.angle_gamma   90.00
#
_symmetry.space_group_name_H-M   'P 1'
#
loop_
_entity.id
_entity.type
_entity.pdbx_description
1 polymer ?
#
loop_
_entity_poly.entity_id
_entity_poly.type
_entity_poly.pdbx_seq_one_letter_code
_entity_poly.pdbx_strand_id
1 'polypeptide(L)'
;MGHGECTAGLIGILKALMIMSKGVIPPQIHFHDPEPSIIGLTDGSLKVVTEPTKYLGGPIGVNSFGFGGVNVTAIVKPYKAKRQDYPCSIPKILISSGRTKEGVTKNLQYVAANMKDGAFHFLANQVADCTVESMPYRGFKIQMDENGTEYVTKVKDACSRPVW
;
A
#
# COMPACT_ATOMS: atom_id res chain seq x y z
N MET A 1 2.98 -4.33 17.36
CA MET A 1 1.61 -3.78 17.22
C MET A 1 0.59 -4.57 18.03
N GLY A 2 1.01 -5.51 18.89
CA GLY A 2 0.10 -6.38 19.64
C GLY A 2 -0.48 -7.52 18.79
N HIS A 3 -1.41 -8.26 19.40
CA HIS A 3 -2.14 -9.35 18.76
C HIS A 3 -3.47 -8.83 18.21
N GLY A 4 -3.69 -8.96 16.90
CA GLY A 4 -4.91 -8.50 16.23
C GLY A 4 -6.08 -9.49 16.27
N GLU A 5 -6.00 -10.55 17.08
CA GLU A 5 -7.04 -11.60 17.21
C GLU A 5 -7.48 -12.12 15.83
N CYS A 6 -8.77 -11.99 15.51
CA CYS A 6 -9.36 -12.39 14.23
C CYS A 6 -8.71 -11.71 13.01
N THR A 7 -8.02 -10.58 13.20
CA THR A 7 -7.31 -9.85 12.14
C THR A 7 -5.80 -10.16 12.08
N ALA A 8 -5.27 -10.97 13.00
CA ALA A 8 -3.83 -11.27 13.09
C ALA A 8 -3.26 -11.85 11.78
N GLY A 9 -4.02 -12.72 11.10
CA GLY A 9 -3.65 -13.26 9.79
C GLY A 9 -3.50 -12.17 8.71
N LEU A 10 -4.45 -11.23 8.63
CA LEU A 10 -4.40 -10.12 7.67
C LEU A 10 -3.24 -9.16 7.97
N ILE A 11 -2.96 -8.89 9.24
CA ILE A 11 -1.79 -8.10 9.66
C ILE A 11 -0.49 -8.80 9.24
N GLY A 12 -0.42 -10.13 9.38
CA GLY A 12 0.70 -10.94 8.91
C GLY A 12 0.91 -10.83 7.40
N ILE A 13 -0.17 -10.92 6.61
CA ILE A 13 -0.14 -10.73 5.16
C ILE A 13 0.31 -9.32 4.79
N LEU A 14 -0.22 -8.28 5.46
CA LEU A 14 0.20 -6.90 5.22
C LEU A 14 1.70 -6.71 5.51
N LYS A 15 2.21 -7.27 6.61
CA LYS A 15 3.65 -7.26 6.92
C LYS A 15 4.44 -7.92 5.80
N ALA A 16 4.02 -9.09 5.31
CA ALA A 16 4.68 -9.79 4.22
C ALA A 16 4.71 -8.96 2.92
N LEU A 17 3.58 -8.34 2.55
CA LEU A 17 3.50 -7.46 1.37
C LEU A 17 4.41 -6.23 1.50
N MET A 18 4.47 -5.62 2.68
CA MET A 18 5.37 -4.50 2.95
C MET A 18 6.85 -4.91 2.86
N ILE A 19 7.21 -6.09 3.36
CA ILE A 19 8.56 -6.66 3.23
C ILE A 19 8.93 -6.83 1.74
N MET A 20 8.03 -7.41 0.95
CA MET A 20 8.27 -7.63 -0.47
C MET A 20 8.36 -6.32 -1.26
N SER A 21 7.52 -5.34 -0.92
CA SER A 21 7.47 -4.02 -1.57
C SER A 21 8.68 -3.15 -1.24
N LYS A 22 9.11 -3.15 0.04
CA LYS A 22 10.23 -2.32 0.51
C LYS A 22 11.59 -3.03 0.44
N GLY A 23 11.61 -4.35 0.26
CA GLY A 23 12.84 -5.15 0.19
C GLY A 23 13.57 -5.28 1.53
N VAL A 24 12.89 -5.04 2.65
CA VAL A 24 13.48 -5.08 4.01
C VAL A 24 12.54 -5.82 4.96
N ILE A 25 13.10 -6.74 5.73
CA ILE A 25 12.44 -7.41 6.85
C ILE A 25 12.57 -6.52 8.08
N PRO A 26 11.46 -6.01 8.64
CA PRO A 26 11.52 -5.17 9.83
C PRO A 26 11.91 -6.02 11.05
N PRO A 27 12.67 -5.44 11.99
CA PRO A 27 13.09 -6.14 13.19
C PRO A 27 11.90 -6.53 14.07
N GLN A 28 12.02 -7.69 14.70
CA GLN A 28 11.16 -8.13 15.77
C GLN A 28 11.54 -7.40 17.05
N ILE A 29 10.56 -6.77 17.67
CA ILE A 29 10.71 -6.05 18.92
C ILE A 29 10.64 -7.03 20.10
N HIS A 30 11.26 -6.67 21.23
CA HIS A 30 11.26 -7.43 22.49
C HIS A 30 11.89 -8.83 22.44
N PHE A 31 12.76 -9.09 21.46
CA PHE A 31 13.59 -10.30 21.44
C PHE A 31 14.95 -9.99 22.07
N HIS A 32 15.26 -10.66 23.19
CA HIS A 32 16.51 -10.48 23.95
C HIS A 32 17.27 -11.80 24.01
N ASP A 33 16.73 -12.76 24.74
CA ASP A 33 17.31 -14.09 24.92
C ASP A 33 16.44 -15.15 24.24
N PRO A 34 17.03 -16.09 23.47
CA PRO A 34 16.28 -17.17 22.85
C PRO A 34 15.73 -18.14 23.91
N GLU A 35 14.49 -18.58 23.73
CA GLU A 35 13.87 -19.60 24.58
C GLU A 35 14.60 -20.95 24.42
N PRO A 36 15.27 -21.49 25.45
CA PRO A 36 16.14 -22.66 25.32
C PRO A 36 15.41 -23.94 24.90
N SER A 37 14.11 -24.04 25.19
CA SER A 37 13.28 -25.18 24.79
C SER A 37 13.00 -25.25 23.29
N ILE A 38 13.22 -24.15 22.55
CA ILE A 38 13.05 -24.09 21.10
C ILE A 38 14.42 -24.32 20.43
N ILE A 39 14.71 -25.59 20.13
CA ILE A 39 16.00 -26.03 19.54
C ILE A 39 16.38 -25.20 18.31
N GLY A 40 15.40 -24.85 17.46
CA GLY A 40 15.70 -24.09 16.24
C GLY A 40 16.28 -22.70 16.48
N LEU A 41 16.02 -22.10 17.64
CA LEU A 41 16.60 -20.80 18.03
C LEU A 41 18.01 -20.94 18.61
N THR A 42 18.36 -22.11 19.15
CA THR A 42 19.65 -22.36 19.80
C THR A 42 20.67 -22.97 18.84
N ASP A 43 20.23 -23.81 17.90
CA ASP A 43 21.09 -24.42 16.87
C ASP A 43 21.30 -23.53 15.63
N GLY A 44 20.53 -22.43 15.51
CA GLY A 44 20.62 -21.46 14.43
C GLY A 44 19.86 -21.83 13.15
N SER A 45 19.08 -22.92 13.14
CA SER A 45 18.20 -23.27 12.01
C SER A 45 17.07 -22.26 11.80
N LEU A 46 16.67 -21.54 12.86
CA LEU A 46 15.77 -20.40 12.82
C LEU A 46 16.49 -19.15 13.32
N LYS A 47 16.49 -18.09 12.50
CA LYS A 47 17.04 -16.79 12.87
C LYS A 47 15.94 -15.76 13.07
N VAL A 48 15.82 -15.24 14.28
CA VAL A 48 14.95 -14.09 14.55
C VAL A 48 15.61 -12.83 13.98
N VAL A 49 14.83 -12.05 13.23
CA VAL A 49 15.31 -10.79 12.66
C VAL A 49 15.23 -9.71 13.73
N THR A 50 16.36 -9.29 14.29
CA THR A 50 16.46 -8.26 15.35
C THR A 50 16.90 -6.90 14.84
N GLU A 51 17.41 -6.84 13.61
CA GLU A 51 17.82 -5.62 12.91
C GLU A 51 17.17 -5.55 11.52
N PRO A 52 17.02 -4.36 10.91
CA PRO A 52 16.51 -4.23 9.55
C PRO A 52 17.34 -5.07 8.57
N THR A 53 16.76 -6.17 8.08
CA THR A 53 17.50 -7.15 7.27
C THR A 53 17.02 -7.09 5.83
N LYS A 54 17.95 -7.07 4.87
CA LYS A 54 17.61 -7.07 3.45
C LYS A 54 16.85 -8.35 3.08
N TYR A 55 15.69 -8.19 2.45
CA TYR A 55 14.93 -9.30 1.91
C TYR A 55 15.49 -9.70 0.54
N LEU A 56 15.98 -10.93 0.43
CA LEU A 56 16.65 -11.44 -0.79
C LEU A 56 15.67 -12.04 -1.81
N GLY A 57 14.36 -12.00 -1.53
CA GLY A 57 13.32 -12.65 -2.32
C GLY A 57 12.92 -14.02 -1.79
N GLY A 58 12.01 -14.70 -2.50
CA GLY A 58 11.50 -16.03 -2.13
C GLY A 58 10.11 -16.00 -1.47
N PRO A 59 9.44 -17.13 -1.28
CA PRO A 59 8.13 -17.15 -0.63
C PRO A 59 8.23 -16.77 0.85
N ILE A 60 7.18 -16.13 1.37
CA ILE A 60 6.99 -15.84 2.80
C ILE A 60 5.80 -16.67 3.30
N GLY A 61 6.03 -17.45 4.36
CA GLY A 61 4.97 -18.14 5.08
C GLY A 61 4.31 -17.21 6.09
N VAL A 62 2.99 -17.25 6.17
CA VAL A 62 2.19 -16.53 7.17
C VAL A 62 1.32 -17.53 7.90
N ASN A 63 1.51 -17.65 9.21
CA ASN A 63 0.74 -18.54 10.06
C ASN A 63 -0.31 -17.75 10.86
N SER A 64 -1.49 -18.34 11.04
CA SER A 64 -2.56 -17.81 11.88
C SER A 64 -3.23 -18.97 12.62
N PHE A 65 -3.17 -18.93 13.95
CA PHE A 65 -3.68 -19.98 14.83
C PHE A 65 -4.75 -19.38 15.74
N GLY A 66 -5.99 -19.86 15.59
CA GLY A 66 -7.11 -19.46 16.42
C GLY A 66 -7.11 -20.25 17.73
N PHE A 67 -7.47 -19.59 18.83
CA PHE A 67 -7.58 -20.24 20.14
C PHE A 67 -8.50 -21.47 20.14
N GLY A 68 -9.55 -21.47 19.29
CA GLY A 68 -10.44 -22.62 19.09
C GLY A 68 -9.82 -23.81 18.34
N GLY A 69 -8.52 -23.78 18.03
CA GLY A 69 -7.80 -24.89 17.40
C GLY A 69 -7.77 -24.87 15.87
N VAL A 70 -8.38 -23.86 15.23
CA VAL A 70 -8.33 -23.70 13.77
C VAL A 70 -7.02 -23.05 13.35
N ASN A 71 -6.26 -23.73 12.49
CA ASN A 71 -4.94 -23.31 12.07
C ASN A 71 -4.88 -23.14 10.56
N VAL A 72 -4.34 -22.01 10.10
CA VAL A 72 -4.20 -21.71 8.66
C VAL A 72 -2.79 -21.19 8.39
N THR A 73 -2.21 -21.66 7.29
CA THR A 73 -0.93 -21.17 6.77
C THR A 73 -1.10 -20.74 5.32
N ALA A 74 -0.65 -19.52 5.00
CA ALA A 74 -0.58 -19.01 3.65
C ALA A 74 0.88 -18.90 3.20
N ILE A 75 1.15 -19.26 1.95
CA ILE A 75 2.45 -19.07 1.31
C ILE A 75 2.30 -17.97 0.26
N VAL A 76 2.97 -16.84 0.49
CA VAL A 76 2.90 -15.67 -0.39
C VAL A 76 4.19 -15.57 -1.18
N LYS A 77 4.11 -15.42 -2.49
CA LYS A 77 5.28 -15.26 -3.37
C LYS A 77 5.30 -13.84 -3.95
N PRO A 78 6.47 -13.15 -3.95
CA PRO A 78 6.57 -11.85 -4.59
C PRO A 78 6.32 -11.96 -6.09
N TYR A 79 5.53 -11.05 -6.63
CA TYR A 79 5.35 -10.90 -8.06
C TYR A 79 6.49 -10.09 -8.66
N LYS A 80 7.25 -10.69 -9.58
CA LYS A 80 8.33 -10.01 -10.33
C LYS A 80 7.77 -9.52 -11.68
N ALA A 81 7.03 -8.42 -11.65
CA ALA A 81 6.60 -7.76 -12.88
C ALA A 81 7.80 -7.06 -13.55
N LYS A 82 7.92 -7.16 -14.87
CA LYS A 82 8.73 -6.20 -15.63
C LYS A 82 7.95 -4.89 -15.65
N ARG A 83 8.37 -3.94 -14.81
CA ARG A 83 7.82 -2.60 -14.81
C ARG A 83 8.32 -1.89 -16.07
N GLN A 84 7.39 -1.50 -16.93
CA GLN A 84 7.71 -0.72 -18.12
C GLN A 84 7.60 0.74 -17.74
N ASP A 85 8.75 1.41 -17.65
CA ASP A 85 8.77 2.85 -17.47
C ASP A 85 8.42 3.50 -18.81
N TYR A 86 7.43 4.38 -18.79
CA TYR A 86 7.03 5.15 -19.96
C TYR A 86 7.67 6.54 -19.83
N PRO A 87 8.76 6.84 -20.58
CA PRO A 87 9.35 8.16 -20.57
C PRO A 87 8.30 9.19 -20.97
N CYS A 88 8.19 10.25 -20.17
CA CYS A 88 7.16 11.26 -20.33
C CYS A 88 7.69 12.39 -21.22
N SER A 89 7.56 12.25 -22.54
CA SER A 89 7.91 13.30 -23.51
C SER A 89 6.76 14.24 -23.85
N ILE A 90 5.56 13.95 -23.34
CA ILE A 90 4.33 14.71 -23.55
C ILE A 90 3.70 15.09 -22.20
N PRO A 91 2.95 16.20 -22.13
CA PRO A 91 2.20 16.56 -20.93
C PRO A 91 1.25 15.45 -20.50
N LYS A 92 1.16 15.20 -19.19
CA LYS A 92 0.18 14.28 -18.60
C LYS A 92 -0.95 15.07 -17.95
N ILE A 93 -2.17 14.57 -18.12
CA ILE A 93 -3.33 15.01 -17.35
C ILE A 93 -3.47 14.07 -16.15
N LEU A 94 -3.42 14.64 -14.96
CA LEU A 94 -3.73 13.98 -13.71
C LEU A 94 -5.16 14.33 -13.34
N ILE A 95 -5.98 13.34 -13.03
CA ILE A 95 -7.34 13.54 -12.56
C ILE A 95 -7.50 12.91 -11.18
N SER A 96 -8.32 13.53 -10.33
CA SER A 96 -8.66 12.99 -9.03
C SER A 96 -10.09 13.32 -8.66
N SER A 97 -10.69 12.38 -7.94
CA SER A 97 -12.02 12.48 -7.36
C SER A 97 -11.92 12.36 -5.85
N GLY A 98 -12.82 13.02 -5.12
CA GLY A 98 -12.77 12.98 -3.66
C GLY A 98 -14.03 13.49 -2.97
N ARG A 99 -14.09 13.22 -1.66
CA ARG A 99 -15.16 13.69 -0.77
C ARG A 99 -14.97 15.11 -0.27
N THR A 100 -13.74 15.61 -0.30
CA THR A 100 -13.38 16.97 0.12
C THR A 100 -12.44 17.61 -0.89
N LYS A 101 -12.39 18.95 -0.92
CA LYS A 101 -11.46 19.70 -1.77
C LYS A 101 -10.01 19.36 -1.42
N GLU A 102 -9.70 19.27 -0.13
CA GLU A 102 -8.38 18.98 0.40
C GLU A 102 -7.91 17.57 0.02
N GLY A 103 -8.81 16.59 0.00
CA GLY A 103 -8.50 15.23 -0.42
C GLY A 103 -8.11 15.16 -1.90
N VAL A 104 -8.83 15.89 -2.75
CA VAL A 104 -8.50 15.98 -4.18
C VAL A 104 -7.15 16.68 -4.40
N THR A 105 -6.91 17.82 -3.74
CA THR A 105 -5.62 18.53 -3.86
C THR A 105 -4.46 17.66 -3.36
N LYS A 106 -4.58 16.97 -2.22
CA LYS A 106 -3.53 16.07 -1.71
C LYS A 106 -3.26 14.91 -2.66
N ASN A 107 -4.31 14.31 -3.24
CA ASN A 107 -4.15 13.25 -4.23
C ASN A 107 -3.44 13.75 -5.48
N LEU A 108 -3.83 14.91 -6.02
CA LEU A 108 -3.17 15.50 -7.19
C LEU A 108 -1.70 15.82 -6.90
N GLN A 109 -1.38 16.35 -5.72
CA GLN A 109 0.01 16.59 -5.28
C GLN A 109 0.81 15.28 -5.17
N TYR A 110 0.21 14.24 -4.60
CA TYR A 110 0.87 12.95 -4.44
C TYR A 110 1.13 12.26 -5.79
N VAL A 111 0.18 12.32 -6.72
CA VAL A 111 0.37 11.80 -8.08
C VAL A 111 1.41 12.63 -8.83
N ALA A 112 1.35 13.96 -8.73
CA ALA A 112 2.34 14.88 -9.31
C ALA A 112 3.77 14.66 -8.80
N ALA A 113 3.96 14.18 -7.57
CA ALA A 113 5.28 13.87 -7.04
C ALA A 113 5.90 12.58 -7.64
N ASN A 114 5.09 11.74 -8.30
CA ASN A 114 5.50 10.41 -8.78
C ASN A 114 5.47 10.29 -10.32
N MET A 115 5.77 11.37 -11.05
CA MET A 115 5.62 11.50 -12.53
C MET A 115 6.26 10.40 -13.38
N LYS A 116 7.33 9.77 -12.87
CA LYS A 116 8.07 8.72 -13.55
C LYS A 116 7.31 7.39 -13.58
N ASP A 117 6.33 7.21 -12.69
CA ASP A 117 5.54 5.98 -12.58
C ASP A 117 4.28 6.02 -13.46
N GLY A 118 4.43 5.62 -14.73
CA GLY A 118 3.31 5.56 -15.67
C GLY A 118 2.18 4.60 -15.22
N ALA A 119 2.53 3.47 -14.61
CA ALA A 119 1.54 2.50 -14.13
C ALA A 119 0.73 3.05 -12.95
N PHE A 120 1.39 3.76 -12.03
CA PHE A 120 0.71 4.44 -10.93
C PHE A 120 -0.24 5.53 -11.44
N HIS A 121 0.17 6.32 -12.43
CA HIS A 121 -0.70 7.34 -13.02
C HIS A 121 -1.93 6.75 -13.69
N PHE A 122 -1.75 5.65 -14.43
CA PHE A 122 -2.86 4.93 -15.04
C PHE A 122 -3.85 4.42 -13.98
N LEU A 123 -3.34 3.85 -12.89
CA LEU A 123 -4.18 3.40 -11.77
C LEU A 123 -4.90 4.57 -11.09
N ALA A 124 -4.18 5.68 -10.83
CA ALA A 124 -4.76 6.87 -10.20
C ALA A 124 -5.90 7.45 -11.05
N ASN A 125 -5.73 7.50 -12.38
CA ASN A 125 -6.76 7.96 -13.29
C ASN A 125 -7.97 7.02 -13.31
N GLN A 126 -7.78 5.70 -13.25
CA GLN A 126 -8.89 4.76 -13.12
C GLN A 126 -9.64 4.91 -11.80
N VAL A 127 -8.93 5.12 -10.69
CA VAL A 127 -9.56 5.33 -9.37
C VAL A 127 -10.36 6.64 -9.33
N ALA A 128 -10.01 7.63 -10.16
CA ALA A 128 -10.78 8.87 -10.27
C ALA A 128 -12.16 8.66 -10.93
N ASP A 129 -12.40 7.53 -11.61
CA ASP A 129 -13.69 7.20 -12.23
C ASP A 129 -14.73 6.74 -11.20
N CYS A 130 -15.21 7.71 -10.43
CA CYS A 130 -16.24 7.53 -9.41
C CYS A 130 -17.45 8.38 -9.74
N THR A 131 -18.62 7.99 -9.22
CA THR A 131 -19.84 8.79 -9.39
C THR A 131 -19.77 10.09 -8.59
N VAL A 132 -20.57 11.08 -9.00
CA VAL A 132 -20.58 12.40 -8.35
C VAL A 132 -21.31 12.36 -7.00
N GLU A 133 -22.26 11.44 -6.81
CA GLU A 133 -22.98 11.25 -5.54
C GLU A 133 -22.08 10.66 -4.44
N SER A 134 -21.09 9.84 -4.83
CA SER A 134 -20.14 9.24 -3.89
C SER A 134 -18.96 10.16 -3.61
N MET A 135 -18.47 10.84 -4.64
CA MET A 135 -17.34 11.77 -4.56
C MET A 135 -17.73 13.08 -5.28
N PRO A 136 -18.16 14.13 -4.57
CA PRO A 136 -18.64 15.37 -5.21
C PRO A 136 -17.55 16.33 -5.71
N TYR A 137 -16.29 16.13 -5.29
CA TYR A 137 -15.18 16.98 -5.72
C TYR A 137 -14.41 16.32 -6.87
N ARG A 138 -14.08 17.13 -7.87
CA ARG A 138 -13.25 16.75 -9.01
C ARG A 138 -12.09 17.74 -9.11
N GLY A 139 -10.94 17.24 -9.50
CA GLY A 139 -9.80 18.08 -9.79
C GLY A 139 -8.94 17.47 -10.88
N PHE A 140 -8.26 18.35 -11.60
CA PHE A 140 -7.27 17.93 -12.57
C PHE A 140 -6.03 18.81 -12.46
N LYS A 141 -4.90 18.26 -12.91
CA LYS A 141 -3.64 18.97 -13.07
C LYS A 141 -3.01 18.57 -14.40
N ILE A 142 -2.66 19.56 -15.21
CA ILE A 142 -1.89 19.33 -16.44
C ILE A 142 -0.44 19.56 -16.10
N GLN A 143 0.40 18.55 -16.28
CA GLN A 143 1.79 18.60 -15.87
C GLN A 143 2.72 18.24 -17.03
N MET A 144 3.41 19.26 -17.56
CA MET A 144 4.57 19.16 -18.46
C MET A 144 5.87 19.04 -17.65
N ASP A 145 6.00 19.87 -16.62
CA ASP A 145 7.14 20.14 -15.74
C ASP A 145 6.65 20.58 -14.34
N GLU A 146 7.52 21.06 -13.43
CA GLU A 146 7.15 21.36 -12.02
C GLU A 146 6.05 22.43 -11.87
N ASN A 147 5.80 23.25 -12.91
CA ASN A 147 4.88 24.40 -12.89
C ASN A 147 3.52 24.11 -13.57
N GLY A 148 2.91 22.96 -13.30
CA GLY A 148 1.60 22.60 -13.84
C GLY A 148 0.43 23.42 -13.27
N THR A 149 -0.61 23.68 -14.08
CA THR A 149 -1.86 24.32 -13.65
C THR A 149 -2.75 23.30 -12.91
N GLU A 150 -3.20 23.66 -11.70
CA GLU A 150 -4.15 22.86 -10.90
C GLU A 150 -5.53 23.53 -10.87
N TYR A 151 -6.59 22.72 -11.05
CA TYR A 151 -7.96 23.16 -10.90
C TYR A 151 -8.77 22.14 -10.10
N VAL A 152 -9.47 22.59 -9.06
CA VAL A 152 -10.31 21.75 -8.20
C VAL A 152 -11.64 22.44 -7.96
N THR A 153 -12.73 21.75 -8.25
CA THR A 153 -14.10 22.27 -8.05
C THR A 153 -15.03 21.21 -7.46
N LYS A 154 -16.05 21.67 -6.75
CA LYS A 154 -17.22 20.87 -6.43
C LYS A 154 -18.14 20.85 -7.65
N VAL A 155 -18.68 19.69 -8.01
CA VAL A 155 -19.64 19.58 -9.12
C VAL A 155 -21.01 20.06 -8.63
N LYS A 156 -21.67 20.96 -9.38
CA LYS A 156 -22.86 21.70 -8.93
C LYS A 156 -24.14 20.86 -8.81
N ASP A 157 -24.15 19.61 -9.29
CA ASP A 157 -25.32 18.71 -9.25
C ASP A 157 -25.01 17.39 -8.53
N ALA A 158 -24.08 17.40 -7.57
CA ALA A 158 -23.89 16.26 -6.68
C ALA A 158 -25.14 16.08 -5.82
N CYS A 159 -26.04 15.20 -6.27
CA CYS A 159 -27.32 14.93 -5.63
C CYS A 159 -27.15 14.78 -4.12
N SER A 160 -27.89 15.58 -3.34
CA SER A 160 -27.84 15.54 -1.88
C SER A 160 -28.23 14.14 -1.42
N ARG A 161 -27.29 13.38 -0.85
CA ARG A 161 -27.63 12.09 -0.23
C ARG A 161 -28.68 12.36 0.86
N PRO A 162 -29.77 11.58 0.92
CA PRO A 162 -30.62 11.61 2.10
C PRO A 162 -29.76 11.21 3.30
N VAL A 163 -29.81 12.02 4.36
CA VAL A 163 -29.28 11.62 5.65
C VAL A 163 -30.32 10.66 6.22
N TRP A 164 -30.00 9.37 6.29
CA TRP A 164 -30.69 8.42 7.13
C TRP A 164 -29.82 8.10 8.34
#